data_AF-A0A925A671-F1
#
_entry.id   AF-A0A925A671-F1
#
_cell.length_a   1.000
_cell.length_b   1.000
_cell.length_c   1.000
_cell.angle_alpha   90.00
_cell.angle_beta   90.00
_cell.angle_gamma   90.00
#
_symmetry.space_group_name_H-M   'P 1'
#
loop_
_entity.id
_entity.type
_entity.pdbx_description
1 polymer ?
#
loop_
_entity_poly.entity_id
_entity_poly.type
_entity_poly.pdbx_seq_one_letter_code
_entity_poly.pdbx_strand_id
1 'polypeptide(L)'
;MKLKRNAGFTIIEIAVVVSVIAIIASIILVSFGQVQKDSRDRSRTADIMSLKHALDHYYRDNNEYPAVCSGDNSGCNVSPLAAQLVPAYIPSIPTDPKIATPYQYIRGVPGTINSYGILISYEAQASCKAGVNVSSGWWGTGVLTCEDG
;
A
#
# COMPACT_ATOMS: atom_id res chain seq x y z
N MET A 1 -23.94 -49.32 -45.58
CA MET A 1 -23.89 -48.31 -44.49
C MET A 1 -22.42 -48.02 -44.19
N LYS A 2 -21.89 -46.85 -44.61
CA LYS A 2 -20.46 -46.51 -44.42
C LYS A 2 -20.21 -46.16 -42.95
N LEU A 3 -19.52 -47.03 -42.22
CA LEU A 3 -19.05 -46.77 -40.86
C LEU A 3 -17.99 -45.66 -40.91
N LYS A 4 -18.31 -44.48 -40.35
CA LYS A 4 -17.32 -43.43 -40.09
C LYS A 4 -16.35 -43.95 -39.02
N ARG A 5 -15.06 -44.10 -39.35
CA ARG A 5 -14.03 -44.35 -38.33
C ARG A 5 -13.90 -43.09 -37.47
N ASN A 6 -14.25 -43.20 -36.20
CA ASN A 6 -13.89 -42.19 -35.21
C ASN A 6 -12.36 -42.25 -35.04
N ALA A 7 -11.67 -41.19 -35.42
CA ALA A 7 -10.26 -41.03 -35.11
C ALA A 7 -10.14 -40.82 -33.59
N GLY A 8 -9.52 -41.78 -32.89
CA GLY A 8 -9.17 -41.64 -31.49
C GLY A 8 -7.84 -40.91 -31.33
N PHE A 9 -7.71 -40.13 -30.26
CA PHE A 9 -6.44 -39.51 -29.89
C PHE A 9 -5.39 -40.57 -29.55
N THR A 10 -4.15 -40.33 -29.94
CA THR A 10 -3.01 -41.17 -29.62
C THR A 10 -2.53 -40.94 -28.20
N ILE A 11 -1.91 -41.95 -27.57
CA ILE A 11 -1.32 -41.83 -26.23
C ILE A 11 -0.26 -40.73 -26.21
N ILE A 12 0.51 -40.59 -27.30
CA ILE A 12 1.54 -39.57 -27.42
C ILE A 12 0.95 -38.15 -27.45
N GLU A 13 -0.22 -37.95 -28.08
CA GLU A 13 -0.90 -36.64 -28.06
C GLU A 13 -1.29 -36.24 -26.64
N ILE A 14 -1.84 -37.16 -25.85
CA ILE A 14 -2.20 -36.84 -24.46
C ILE A 14 -0.96 -36.65 -23.59
N ALA A 15 0.10 -37.45 -23.80
CA ALA A 15 1.35 -37.31 -23.05
C ALA A 15 2.06 -35.96 -23.27
N VAL A 16 2.04 -35.43 -24.50
CA VAL A 16 2.60 -34.11 -24.81
C VAL A 16 1.74 -32.98 -24.23
N VAL A 17 0.41 -33.12 -24.25
CA VAL A 17 -0.48 -32.08 -23.70
C VAL A 17 -0.31 -31.94 -22.19
N VAL A 18 -0.29 -33.05 -21.44
CA VAL A 18 -0.14 -32.98 -19.98
C VAL A 18 1.25 -32.50 -19.57
N SER A 19 2.29 -32.77 -20.37
CA SER A 19 3.63 -32.25 -20.10
C SER A 19 3.71 -30.73 -20.29
N VAL A 20 3.09 -30.19 -21.35
CA VAL A 20 3.00 -28.73 -21.56
C VAL A 20 2.19 -28.05 -20.45
N ILE A 21 1.05 -28.62 -20.04
CA ILE A 21 0.25 -28.08 -18.94
C ILE A 21 1.04 -28.08 -17.62
N ALA A 22 1.80 -29.15 -17.33
CA ALA A 22 2.64 -29.22 -16.13
C ALA A 22 3.73 -28.13 -16.11
N ILE A 23 4.37 -27.86 -17.26
CA ILE A 23 5.37 -26.80 -17.39
C ILE A 23 4.72 -25.43 -17.14
N ILE A 24 3.61 -25.11 -17.80
CA ILE A 24 2.92 -23.82 -17.66
C ILE A 24 2.41 -23.63 -16.22
N ALA A 25 1.84 -24.67 -15.61
CA ALA A 25 1.31 -24.61 -14.25
C ALA A 25 2.38 -24.25 -13.21
N SER A 26 3.61 -24.75 -13.37
CA SER A 26 4.72 -24.43 -12.45
C SER A 26 5.13 -22.95 -12.49
N ILE A 27 5.08 -22.31 -13.67
CA ILE A 27 5.44 -20.89 -13.83
C ILE A 27 4.39 -19.97 -13.20
N ILE A 28 3.09 -20.31 -13.35
CA ILE A 28 1.97 -19.49 -12.84
C ILE A 28 2.01 -19.37 -11.30
N LEU A 29 2.37 -20.43 -10.59
CA LEU A 29 2.37 -20.44 -9.13
C LEU A 29 3.38 -19.45 -8.52
N VAL A 30 4.53 -19.24 -9.18
CA VAL A 30 5.57 -18.34 -8.68
C VAL A 30 5.19 -16.86 -8.88
N SER A 31 4.49 -16.53 -9.97
CA SER A 31 4.13 -15.13 -10.27
C SER A 31 2.91 -14.63 -9.48
N PHE A 32 1.98 -15.52 -9.13
CA PHE A 32 0.73 -15.14 -8.47
C PHE A 32 0.93 -14.45 -7.11
N GLY A 33 1.91 -14.90 -6.32
CA GLY A 33 2.21 -14.29 -5.03
C GLY A 33 2.74 -12.85 -5.12
N GLN A 34 3.54 -12.55 -6.16
CA GLN A 34 4.08 -11.21 -6.37
C GLN A 34 3.00 -10.23 -6.82
N VAL A 35 2.15 -10.63 -7.77
CA VAL A 35 1.05 -9.79 -8.28
C VAL A 35 0.10 -9.37 -7.16
N GLN A 36 -0.20 -10.26 -6.21
CA GLN A 36 -1.03 -9.91 -5.06
C GLN A 36 -0.36 -8.88 -4.14
N LYS A 37 0.95 -8.98 -3.91
CA LYS A 37 1.70 -8.00 -3.10
C LYS A 37 1.70 -6.64 -3.79
N ASP A 38 1.99 -6.60 -5.08
CA ASP A 38 1.99 -5.37 -5.88
C ASP A 38 0.61 -4.70 -5.88
N SER A 39 -0.47 -5.49 -5.99
CA SER A 39 -1.84 -4.98 -5.92
C SER A 39 -2.16 -4.35 -4.56
N ARG A 40 -1.70 -4.95 -3.46
CA ARG A 40 -1.89 -4.39 -2.12
C ARG A 40 -1.03 -3.14 -1.92
N ASP A 41 0.19 -3.13 -2.43
CA ASP A 41 1.07 -1.96 -2.37
C ASP A 41 0.45 -0.77 -3.13
N ARG A 42 -0.16 -0.98 -4.30
CA ARG A 42 -0.92 0.07 -4.98
C ARG A 42 -2.10 0.60 -4.17
N SER A 43 -2.82 -0.29 -3.48
CA SER A 43 -3.88 0.13 -2.55
C SER A 43 -3.32 1.01 -1.45
N ARG A 44 -2.19 0.61 -0.83
CA ARG A 44 -1.51 1.41 0.21
C ARG A 44 -1.12 2.80 -0.30
N THR A 45 -0.63 2.90 -1.54
CA THR A 45 -0.29 4.21 -2.11
C THR A 45 -1.55 5.08 -2.26
N ALA A 46 -2.65 4.54 -2.78
CA ALA A 46 -3.92 5.28 -2.94
C ALA A 46 -4.52 5.73 -1.59
N ASP A 47 -4.43 4.89 -0.57
CA ASP A 47 -4.85 5.17 0.80
C ASP A 47 -4.10 6.39 1.36
N ILE A 48 -2.80 6.47 1.13
CA ILE A 48 -1.95 7.56 1.61
C ILE A 48 -2.15 8.84 0.82
N MET A 49 -2.40 8.76 -0.50
CA MET A 49 -2.80 9.93 -1.28
C MET A 49 -4.10 10.54 -0.71
N SER A 50 -5.09 9.71 -0.41
CA SER A 50 -6.35 10.15 0.20
C SER A 50 -6.12 10.81 1.57
N LEU A 51 -5.27 10.22 2.41
CA LEU A 51 -4.93 10.78 3.72
C LEU A 51 -4.13 12.09 3.61
N LYS A 52 -3.21 12.19 2.65
CA LYS A 52 -2.46 13.42 2.35
C LYS A 52 -3.39 14.55 1.95
N HIS A 53 -4.35 14.29 1.05
CA HIS A 53 -5.36 15.28 0.68
C HIS A 53 -6.19 15.74 1.89
N ALA A 54 -6.61 14.81 2.74
CA ALA A 54 -7.35 15.16 3.96
C ALA A 54 -6.53 16.02 4.93
N LEU A 55 -5.24 15.71 5.10
CA LEU A 55 -4.32 16.48 5.94
C LEU A 55 -4.02 17.87 5.35
N ASP A 56 -3.86 17.97 4.02
CA ASP A 56 -3.68 19.25 3.33
C ASP A 56 -4.92 20.13 3.48
N HIS A 57 -6.13 19.55 3.42
CA HIS A 57 -7.37 20.29 3.68
C HIS A 57 -7.48 20.73 5.14
N TYR A 58 -7.21 19.83 6.10
CA TYR A 58 -7.20 20.18 7.53
C TYR A 58 -6.24 21.34 7.81
N TYR A 59 -5.05 21.31 7.20
CA TYR A 59 -4.06 22.37 7.34
C TYR A 59 -4.56 23.71 6.81
N ARG A 60 -5.31 23.74 5.70
CA ARG A 60 -5.87 24.99 5.16
C ARG A 60 -6.87 25.64 6.13
N ASP A 61 -7.61 24.84 6.87
CA ASP A 61 -8.65 25.34 7.78
C ASP A 61 -8.10 25.69 9.18
N ASN A 62 -7.09 24.94 9.66
CA ASN A 62 -6.58 25.06 11.03
C ASN A 62 -5.18 25.69 11.11
N ASN A 63 -4.50 25.85 9.97
CA ASN A 63 -3.14 26.37 9.84
C ASN A 63 -2.07 25.54 10.61
N GLU A 64 -2.43 24.32 10.99
CA GLU A 64 -1.58 23.31 11.62
C GLU A 64 -2.03 21.90 11.22
N TYR A 65 -1.17 20.91 11.41
CA TYR A 65 -1.54 19.50 11.20
C TYR A 65 -2.11 18.86 12.48
N PRO A 66 -2.93 17.80 12.38
CA PRO A 66 -3.58 17.12 13.51
C PRO A 66 -2.65 16.68 14.66
N ALA A 67 -2.92 17.16 15.86
CA ALA A 67 -2.17 16.85 17.09
C ALA A 67 -2.67 15.55 17.76
N VAL A 68 -2.57 14.41 17.07
CA VAL A 68 -3.25 13.18 17.52
C VAL A 68 -2.33 12.15 18.20
N CYS A 69 -1.01 12.35 18.10
CA CYS A 69 -0.04 11.53 18.81
C CYS A 69 0.30 12.15 20.18
N SER A 70 1.03 11.42 21.04
CA SER A 70 1.40 11.85 22.39
C SER A 70 2.34 13.07 22.47
N GLY A 71 2.62 13.75 21.36
CA GLY A 71 3.46 14.93 21.28
C GLY A 71 3.96 15.20 19.86
N ASP A 72 4.60 16.35 19.66
CA ASP A 72 5.30 16.66 18.42
C ASP A 72 6.55 15.79 18.26
N ASN A 73 6.92 15.52 17.00
CA ASN A 73 7.98 14.58 16.61
C ASN A 73 7.84 13.16 17.21
N SER A 74 6.65 12.82 17.73
CA SER A 74 6.37 11.53 18.33
C SER A 74 5.39 10.77 17.45
N GLY A 75 5.77 9.57 17.02
CA GLY A 75 4.98 8.76 16.09
C GLY A 75 3.87 7.98 16.78
N CYS A 76 2.73 7.88 16.10
CA CYS A 76 1.65 6.98 16.46
C CYS A 76 1.09 6.31 15.19
N ASN A 77 0.12 5.41 15.34
CA ASN A 77 -0.65 4.91 14.20
C ASN A 77 -1.58 6.01 13.65
N VAL A 78 -2.08 5.87 12.42
CA VAL A 78 -3.03 6.83 11.82
C VAL A 78 -4.45 6.79 12.41
N SER A 79 -4.79 5.78 13.23
CA SER A 79 -6.14 5.62 13.79
C SER A 79 -6.66 6.84 14.57
N PRO A 80 -5.86 7.49 15.44
CA PRO A 80 -6.28 8.70 16.17
C PRO A 80 -6.62 9.90 15.26
N LEU A 81 -6.16 9.92 14.00
CA LEU A 81 -6.54 10.96 13.03
C LEU A 81 -8.04 10.99 12.75
N ALA A 82 -8.75 9.88 12.98
CA ALA A 82 -10.20 9.81 12.79
C ALA A 82 -10.94 10.88 13.59
N ALA A 83 -10.46 11.23 14.79
CA ALA A 83 -11.11 12.22 15.66
C ALA A 83 -11.11 13.64 15.08
N GLN A 84 -10.19 13.95 14.16
CA GLN A 84 -10.02 15.29 13.59
C GLN A 84 -10.29 15.35 12.07
N LEU A 85 -10.07 14.24 11.35
CA LEU A 85 -10.26 14.17 9.90
C LEU A 85 -11.64 13.67 9.49
N VAL A 86 -12.27 12.80 10.28
CA VAL A 86 -13.56 12.19 9.94
C VAL A 86 -14.69 12.91 10.68
N PRO A 87 -15.82 13.24 10.02
CA PRO A 87 -16.15 13.03 8.61
C PRO A 87 -15.80 14.22 7.69
N ALA A 88 -15.23 15.30 8.23
CA ALA A 88 -15.12 16.58 7.54
C ALA A 88 -14.16 16.58 6.34
N TYR A 89 -13.07 15.81 6.41
CA TYR A 89 -11.97 15.84 5.44
C TYR A 89 -11.77 14.49 4.72
N ILE A 90 -12.21 13.39 5.33
CA ILE A 90 -12.17 12.04 4.75
C ILE A 90 -13.33 11.19 5.31
N PRO A 91 -13.93 10.28 4.52
CA PRO A 91 -15.05 9.45 5.00
C PRO A 91 -14.65 8.44 6.09
N SER A 92 -13.43 7.89 6.01
CA SER A 92 -12.89 6.93 6.98
C SER A 92 -11.37 6.89 6.89
N ILE A 93 -10.68 6.55 7.99
CA ILE A 93 -9.23 6.35 7.95
C ILE A 93 -8.93 5.02 7.22
N PRO A 94 -8.09 5.06 6.16
CA PRO A 94 -7.70 3.84 5.46
C PRO A 94 -6.98 2.86 6.39
N THR A 95 -7.24 1.57 6.18
CA THR A 95 -6.65 0.48 6.96
C THR A 95 -5.85 -0.41 6.03
N ASP A 96 -4.65 -0.81 6.47
CA ASP A 96 -3.79 -1.68 5.67
C ASP A 96 -4.52 -2.98 5.26
N PRO A 97 -4.47 -3.37 3.98
CA PRO A 97 -5.23 -4.51 3.44
C PRO A 97 -4.83 -5.87 4.03
N LYS A 98 -3.74 -5.97 4.79
CA LYS A 98 -3.24 -7.21 5.41
C LYS A 98 -3.31 -7.21 6.94
N ILE A 99 -3.90 -6.18 7.55
CA ILE A 99 -4.25 -6.09 8.99
C ILE A 99 -3.05 -5.92 9.97
N ALA A 100 -1.80 -6.21 9.59
CA ALA A 100 -0.69 -6.30 10.56
C ALA A 100 0.20 -5.04 10.74
N THR A 101 0.14 -4.05 9.85
CA THR A 101 1.04 -2.87 9.92
C THR A 101 0.25 -1.59 9.66
N PRO A 102 -0.34 -0.95 10.69
CA PRO A 102 -0.99 0.33 10.49
C PRO A 102 0.02 1.37 10.02
N TYR A 103 -0.40 2.25 9.10
CA TYR A 103 0.40 3.41 8.72
C TYR A 103 0.76 4.21 9.97
N GLN A 104 2.00 4.71 10.02
CA GLN A 104 2.44 5.55 11.13
C GLN A 104 2.41 7.01 10.74
N TYR A 105 1.97 7.86 11.66
CA TYR A 105 1.91 9.30 11.49
C TYR A 105 2.85 9.97 12.49
N ILE A 106 3.59 10.97 12.03
CA ILE A 106 4.33 11.91 12.89
C ILE A 106 3.96 13.32 12.45
N ARG A 107 3.65 14.17 13.42
CA ARG A 107 3.57 15.62 13.24
C ARG A 107 4.86 16.28 13.72
N GLY A 108 5.36 17.29 13.00
CA GLY A 108 6.43 18.16 13.51
C GLY A 108 5.89 19.31 14.35
N VAL A 109 6.79 20.09 14.95
CA VAL A 109 6.43 21.18 15.86
C VAL A 109 5.72 22.31 15.09
N PRO A 110 4.45 22.64 15.41
CA PRO A 110 3.74 23.75 14.79
C PRO A 110 4.49 25.08 14.98
N GLY A 111 4.40 25.98 14.00
CA GLY A 111 4.96 27.33 14.09
C GLY A 111 6.48 27.44 13.92
N THR A 112 7.23 26.32 13.89
CA THR A 112 8.64 26.31 13.44
C THR A 112 8.71 26.00 11.95
N ILE A 113 8.35 24.77 11.60
CA ILE A 113 8.17 24.31 10.22
C ILE A 113 6.96 23.38 10.25
N ASN A 114 5.85 23.82 9.66
CA ASN A 114 4.66 22.98 9.52
C ASN A 114 5.03 21.75 8.69
N SER A 115 5.08 20.61 9.37
CA SER A 115 5.58 19.36 8.84
C SER A 115 4.76 18.20 9.38
N TYR A 116 4.58 17.19 8.54
CA TYR A 116 4.07 15.90 8.96
C TYR A 116 4.61 14.83 8.03
N GLY A 117 4.62 13.60 8.52
CA GLY A 117 5.04 12.43 7.77
C GLY A 117 4.08 11.29 8.01
N ILE A 118 3.96 10.43 7.01
CA ILE A 118 3.30 9.14 7.10
C ILE A 118 4.28 8.08 6.60
N LEU A 119 4.50 7.04 7.41
CA LEU A 119 5.29 5.87 7.02
C LEU A 119 4.40 4.84 6.34
N ILE A 120 4.84 4.40 5.17
CA ILE A 120 4.23 3.31 4.40
C ILE A 120 5.16 2.10 4.46
N SER A 121 4.64 0.97 4.91
CA SER A 121 5.35 -0.32 4.89
C SER A 121 4.80 -1.18 3.77
N TYR A 122 5.56 -1.31 2.69
CA TYR A 122 5.18 -2.10 1.54
C TYR A 122 5.58 -3.57 1.69
N GLU A 123 4.96 -4.45 0.91
CA GLU A 123 5.26 -5.89 0.91
C GLU A 123 6.24 -6.31 -0.19
N ALA A 124 6.23 -5.63 -1.33
CA ALA A 124 7.06 -5.93 -2.49
C ALA A 124 8.28 -4.99 -2.61
N GLN A 125 8.30 -3.89 -1.88
CA GLN A 125 9.34 -2.85 -1.96
C GLN A 125 9.72 -2.30 -0.57
N ALA A 126 10.75 -1.47 -0.53
CA ALA A 126 11.21 -0.84 0.71
C ALA A 126 10.16 0.13 1.27
N SER A 127 10.07 0.23 2.60
CA SER A 127 9.24 1.25 3.25
C SER A 127 9.67 2.66 2.85
N CYS A 128 8.71 3.55 2.73
CA CYS A 128 8.95 4.94 2.38
C CYS A 128 8.13 5.89 3.25
N LYS A 129 8.54 7.16 3.27
CA LYS A 129 7.84 8.24 3.99
C LYS A 129 7.22 9.22 3.00
N ALA A 130 5.98 9.62 3.28
CA ALA A 130 5.25 10.62 2.51
C ALA A 130 4.78 11.76 3.42
N GLY A 131 4.67 12.97 2.91
CA GLY A 131 4.16 14.11 3.68
C GLY A 131 4.78 15.43 3.25
N VAL A 132 4.67 16.44 4.11
CA VAL A 132 5.16 17.79 3.85
C VAL A 132 6.29 18.11 4.84
N ASN A 133 7.41 18.65 4.34
CA ASN A 133 8.58 18.99 5.14
C ASN A 133 9.03 17.84 6.07
N VAL A 134 8.98 16.60 5.56
CA VAL A 134 9.23 15.38 6.35
C VAL A 134 10.67 15.39 6.87
N SER A 135 10.84 15.28 8.19
CA SER A 135 12.16 15.27 8.81
C SER A 135 12.98 14.04 8.41
N SER A 136 14.28 14.23 8.18
CA SER A 136 15.21 13.15 7.87
C SER A 136 15.41 12.17 9.04
N GLY A 137 15.19 12.62 10.28
CA GLY A 137 15.32 11.80 11.48
C GLY A 137 14.10 10.93 11.80
N TRP A 138 12.95 11.18 11.18
CA TRP A 138 11.75 10.39 11.42
C TRP A 138 11.88 9.00 10.78
N TRP A 139 11.65 7.96 11.59
CA TRP A 139 11.81 6.54 11.23
C TRP A 139 13.22 6.13 10.78
N GLY A 140 14.23 6.93 11.12
CA GLY A 140 15.63 6.66 10.78
C GLY A 140 16.03 7.09 9.37
N THR A 141 17.34 7.14 9.12
CA THR A 141 17.93 7.67 7.88
C THR A 141 17.81 6.72 6.67
N GLY A 142 17.44 5.46 6.90
CA GLY A 142 17.26 4.45 5.84
C GLY A 142 15.90 4.50 5.13
N VAL A 143 14.95 5.30 5.61
CA VAL A 143 13.62 5.43 5.00
C VAL A 143 13.62 6.60 4.01
N LEU A 144 13.51 6.26 2.73
CA LEU A 144 13.46 7.23 1.63
C LEU A 144 12.06 7.85 1.49
N THR A 145 11.99 9.02 0.87
CA THR A 145 10.72 9.60 0.46
C THR A 145 10.08 8.73 -0.60
N CYS A 146 8.78 8.52 -0.53
CA CYS A 146 8.06 7.81 -1.59
C CYS A 146 8.22 8.59 -2.89
N GLU A 147 8.73 7.95 -3.94
CA GLU A 147 8.65 8.53 -5.28
C GLU A 147 7.16 8.61 -5.62
N ASP A 148 6.68 9.83 -5.88
CA ASP A 148 5.30 10.05 -6.34
C ASP A 148 5.12 9.20 -7.62
N GLY A 149 4.34 8.12 -7.50
CA GLY A 149 4.07 7.20 -8.61
C GLY A 149 3.34 7.89 -9.76
#